data_AF-A0A8J6NSE5-F1
#
_entry.id   AF-A0A8J6NSE5-F1
#
_cell.length_a   1.000
_cell.length_b   1.000
_cell.length_c   1.000
_cell.angle_alpha   90.00
_cell.angle_beta   90.00
_cell.angle_gamma   90.00
#
_symmetry.space_group_name_H-M   'P 1'
#
loop_
_entity.id
_entity.type
_entity.pdbx_description
1 polymer ?
#
loop_
_entity_poly.entity_id
_entity_poly.type
_entity_poly.pdbx_seq_one_letter_code
_entity_poly.pdbx_strand_id
1 'polypeptide(L)'
;MAITRARNRLLNILNISPDLKAILLTTDPVEIKRDKIKKKFSEIIIATLNDEQTIPPLEWVMTRDAVTIFRTIISPRSEMLAGYSLLAYIDDLLNKPQLAGRPEPDPGFFAELEHLLKGVMGKTGIYDEKSPAFAKYEGRKAARLRSADLSRMALTANSILPDGRRVYEFHSWEKKLSLADTYVYTDVSIYNYLKRLKAAGENPADYKTIWYYY
;
A
#
# COMPACT_ATOMS: atom_id res chain seq x y z
N MET A 1 -24.80 -18.77 -4.00
CA MET A 1 -24.48 -17.64 -4.90
C MET A 1 -23.34 -16.76 -4.38
N ALA A 2 -23.33 -16.37 -3.09
CA ALA A 2 -22.30 -15.49 -2.52
C ALA A 2 -20.87 -16.08 -2.54
N ILE A 3 -20.69 -17.33 -2.08
CA ILE A 3 -19.38 -18.03 -2.08
C ILE A 3 -18.78 -18.13 -3.50
N THR A 4 -19.61 -18.36 -4.52
CA THR A 4 -19.17 -18.38 -5.92
C THR A 4 -18.63 -17.02 -6.36
N ARG A 5 -19.24 -15.92 -5.91
CA ARG A 5 -18.76 -14.55 -6.19
C ARG A 5 -17.44 -14.28 -5.45
N ALA A 6 -17.34 -14.65 -4.18
CA ALA A 6 -16.10 -14.53 -3.40
C ALA A 6 -14.94 -15.31 -4.03
N ARG A 7 -15.19 -16.56 -4.46
CA ARG A 7 -14.21 -17.39 -5.18
C ARG A 7 -13.75 -16.73 -6.48
N ASN A 8 -14.68 -16.22 -7.30
CA ASN A 8 -14.33 -15.55 -8.56
C ASN A 8 -13.50 -14.27 -8.31
N ARG A 9 -13.84 -13.49 -7.27
CA ARG A 9 -13.06 -12.31 -6.88
C ARG A 9 -11.65 -12.68 -6.45
N LEU A 10 -11.52 -13.71 -5.63
CA LEU A 10 -10.23 -14.24 -5.19
C LEU A 10 -9.39 -14.76 -6.36
N LEU A 11 -10.00 -15.50 -7.30
CA LEU A 11 -9.34 -15.95 -8.52
C LEU A 11 -8.83 -14.80 -9.40
N ASN A 12 -9.54 -13.67 -9.40
CA ASN A 12 -9.11 -12.48 -10.11
C ASN A 12 -7.92 -11.81 -9.42
N ILE A 13 -7.97 -11.64 -8.10
CA ILE A 13 -6.86 -11.10 -7.30
C ILE A 13 -5.60 -11.96 -7.47
N LEU A 14 -5.74 -13.28 -7.44
CA LEU A 14 -4.63 -14.21 -7.62
C LEU A 14 -3.99 -14.13 -9.03
N ASN A 15 -4.60 -13.49 -10.03
CA ASN A 15 -3.94 -13.24 -11.31
C ASN A 15 -2.68 -12.33 -11.18
N ILE A 16 -2.57 -11.57 -10.09
CA ILE A 16 -1.38 -10.77 -9.78
C ILE A 16 -0.14 -11.67 -9.63
N SER A 17 -0.33 -12.87 -9.06
CA SER A 17 0.72 -13.87 -8.85
C SER A 17 0.30 -15.23 -9.43
N PRO A 18 0.55 -15.48 -10.74
CA PRO A 18 0.15 -16.71 -11.41
C PRO A 18 0.73 -17.98 -10.76
N ASP A 19 1.96 -17.92 -10.26
CA ASP A 19 2.60 -19.06 -9.58
C ASP A 19 1.89 -19.41 -8.27
N LEU A 20 1.53 -18.40 -7.47
CA LEU A 20 0.77 -18.60 -6.24
C LEU A 20 -0.62 -19.15 -6.55
N LYS A 21 -1.28 -18.60 -7.58
CA LYS A 21 -2.58 -19.08 -8.06
C LYS A 21 -2.51 -20.56 -8.43
N ALA A 22 -1.49 -20.96 -9.18
CA ALA A 22 -1.29 -22.34 -9.59
C ALA A 22 -1.11 -23.27 -8.38
N ILE A 23 -0.30 -22.87 -7.39
CA ILE A 23 -0.10 -23.64 -6.15
C ILE A 23 -1.40 -23.77 -5.36
N LEU A 24 -2.15 -22.68 -5.19
CA LEU A 24 -3.39 -22.68 -4.40
C LEU A 24 -4.51 -23.50 -5.05
N LEU A 25 -4.52 -23.63 -6.38
CA LEU A 25 -5.51 -24.42 -7.12
C LEU A 25 -5.19 -25.92 -7.22
N THR A 26 -4.03 -26.37 -6.73
CA THR A 26 -3.76 -27.82 -6.69
C THR A 26 -4.69 -28.52 -5.69
N THR A 27 -4.77 -29.84 -5.76
CA THR A 27 -5.46 -30.66 -4.76
C THR A 27 -4.57 -31.05 -3.58
N ASP A 28 -3.36 -30.46 -3.48
CA ASP A 28 -2.41 -30.79 -2.43
C ASP A 28 -2.93 -30.39 -1.04
N PRO A 29 -2.50 -31.09 0.03
CA PRO A 29 -2.74 -30.64 1.39
C PRO A 29 -2.20 -29.23 1.64
N VAL A 30 -2.86 -28.48 2.54
CA VAL A 30 -2.50 -27.09 2.89
C VAL A 30 -1.03 -26.94 3.27
N GLU A 31 -0.46 -27.91 4.01
CA GLU A 31 0.95 -27.87 4.40
C GLU A 31 1.91 -27.99 3.20
N ILE A 32 1.58 -28.84 2.22
CA ILE A 32 2.38 -28.95 0.97
C ILE A 32 2.29 -27.64 0.17
N LYS A 33 1.12 -27.02 0.10
CA LYS A 33 0.95 -25.71 -0.53
C LYS A 33 1.77 -24.66 0.19
N ARG A 34 1.76 -24.65 1.53
CA ARG A 34 2.53 -23.73 2.37
C ARG A 34 4.03 -23.81 2.04
N ASP A 35 4.57 -25.01 1.92
CA ASP A 35 5.99 -25.20 1.61
C ASP A 35 6.34 -24.78 0.19
N LYS A 36 5.48 -25.09 -0.80
CA LYS A 36 5.63 -24.58 -2.18
C LYS A 36 5.62 -23.05 -2.22
N ILE A 37 4.73 -22.41 -1.48
CA ILE A 37 4.65 -20.94 -1.39
C ILE A 37 5.92 -20.37 -0.74
N LYS A 38 6.37 -20.93 0.39
CA LYS A 38 7.61 -20.49 1.05
C LYS A 38 8.83 -20.64 0.16
N LYS A 39 8.92 -21.72 -0.62
CA LYS A 39 9.98 -21.92 -1.60
C LYS A 39 9.95 -20.82 -2.65
N LYS A 40 8.77 -20.57 -3.25
CA LYS A 40 8.62 -19.52 -4.26
C LYS A 40 8.97 -18.13 -3.73
N PHE A 41 8.57 -17.83 -2.51
CA PHE A 41 8.91 -16.57 -1.83
C PHE A 41 10.40 -16.43 -1.55
N SER A 42 11.10 -17.54 -1.27
CA SER A 42 12.56 -17.53 -1.14
C SER A 42 13.23 -17.24 -2.49
N GLU A 43 12.73 -17.82 -3.57
CA GLU A 43 13.21 -17.51 -4.94
C GLU A 43 13.01 -16.03 -5.29
N ILE A 44 11.85 -15.45 -4.96
CA ILE A 44 11.58 -14.01 -5.16
C ILE A 44 12.58 -13.16 -4.36
N ILE A 45 12.78 -13.44 -3.06
CA ILE A 45 13.74 -12.68 -2.24
C ILE A 45 15.16 -12.77 -2.80
N ILE A 46 15.61 -13.96 -3.21
CA ILE A 46 16.94 -14.14 -3.80
C ILE A 46 17.07 -13.33 -5.10
N ALA A 47 16.07 -13.39 -5.97
CA ALA A 47 16.06 -12.61 -7.21
C ALA A 47 16.08 -11.10 -6.94
N THR A 48 15.30 -10.63 -5.97
CA THR A 48 15.29 -9.22 -5.55
C THR A 48 16.62 -8.80 -4.94
N LEU A 49 17.27 -9.63 -4.11
CA LEU A 49 18.57 -9.32 -3.49
C LEU A 49 19.72 -9.27 -4.50
N ASN A 50 19.66 -10.11 -5.53
CA ASN A 50 20.66 -10.17 -6.59
C ASN A 50 20.40 -9.17 -7.73
N ASP A 51 19.32 -8.38 -7.65
CA ASP A 51 19.05 -7.33 -8.64
C ASP A 51 20.02 -6.16 -8.42
N GLU A 52 20.80 -5.85 -9.45
CA GLU A 52 21.87 -4.85 -9.32
C GLU A 52 21.40 -3.41 -9.57
N GLN A 53 20.23 -3.19 -10.21
CA GLN A 53 19.66 -1.84 -10.47
C GLN A 53 18.33 -1.79 -11.25
N THR A 54 17.65 -2.91 -11.51
CA THR A 54 16.44 -2.91 -12.34
C THR A 54 15.21 -2.50 -11.52
N ILE A 55 15.18 -2.87 -10.24
CA ILE A 55 14.08 -2.62 -9.33
C ILE A 55 14.30 -1.29 -8.62
N PRO A 56 13.34 -0.35 -8.70
CA PRO A 56 13.41 0.89 -7.95
C PRO A 56 13.54 0.66 -6.42
N PRO A 57 14.31 1.48 -5.68
CA PRO A 57 14.66 1.19 -4.28
C PRO A 57 13.50 0.95 -3.31
N LEU A 58 12.41 1.71 -3.40
CA LEU A 58 11.23 1.52 -2.55
C LEU A 58 10.43 0.28 -2.94
N GLU A 59 10.41 -0.07 -4.23
CA GLU A 59 9.73 -1.29 -4.71
C GLU A 59 10.50 -2.52 -4.22
N TRP A 60 11.83 -2.43 -4.21
CA TRP A 60 12.71 -3.44 -3.62
C TRP A 60 12.39 -3.65 -2.13
N VAL A 61 12.31 -2.57 -1.35
CA VAL A 61 12.00 -2.63 0.09
C VAL A 61 10.58 -3.19 0.31
N MET A 62 9.61 -2.70 -0.46
CA MET A 62 8.22 -3.15 -0.38
C MET A 62 8.09 -4.64 -0.69
N THR A 63 8.78 -5.12 -1.73
CA THR A 63 8.79 -6.53 -2.12
C THR A 63 9.35 -7.41 -1.00
N ARG A 64 10.55 -7.08 -0.51
CA ARG A 64 11.19 -7.82 0.59
C ARG A 64 10.28 -7.92 1.81
N ASP A 65 9.68 -6.81 2.20
CA ASP A 65 8.90 -6.72 3.42
C ASP A 65 7.53 -7.40 3.27
N ALA A 66 6.87 -7.23 2.12
CA ALA A 66 5.62 -7.92 1.82
C ALA A 66 5.81 -9.46 1.80
N VAL A 67 6.89 -9.95 1.20
CA VAL A 67 7.21 -11.39 1.23
C VAL A 67 7.44 -11.86 2.67
N THR A 68 8.17 -11.10 3.47
CA THR A 68 8.47 -11.44 4.87
C THR A 68 7.19 -11.50 5.72
N ILE A 69 6.32 -10.49 5.58
CA ILE A 69 5.03 -10.42 6.25
C ILE A 69 4.17 -11.61 5.82
N PHE A 70 4.07 -11.89 4.52
CA PHE A 70 3.20 -12.95 4.05
C PHE A 70 3.68 -14.33 4.51
N ARG A 71 5.00 -14.59 4.50
CA ARG A 71 5.60 -15.81 5.09
C ARG A 71 5.26 -15.96 6.57
N THR A 72 5.26 -14.86 7.31
CA THR A 72 4.94 -14.84 8.74
C THR A 72 3.47 -15.16 8.97
N ILE A 73 2.57 -14.54 8.21
CA ILE A 73 1.11 -14.77 8.29
C ILE A 73 0.79 -16.24 8.06
N ILE A 74 1.38 -16.87 7.03
CA ILE A 74 1.16 -18.29 6.72
C ILE A 74 2.10 -19.23 7.50
N SER A 75 2.76 -18.78 8.55
CA SER A 75 3.63 -19.67 9.33
C SER A 75 2.80 -20.53 10.29
N PRO A 76 3.14 -21.82 10.50
CA PRO A 76 2.39 -22.67 11.43
C PRO A 76 2.31 -22.08 12.84
N ARG A 77 3.40 -21.44 13.29
CA ARG A 77 3.45 -20.76 14.58
C ARG A 77 2.46 -19.60 14.67
N SER A 78 2.42 -18.73 13.66
CA SER A 78 1.50 -17.59 13.66
C SER A 78 0.04 -18.03 13.57
N GLU A 79 -0.26 -19.03 12.74
CA GLU A 79 -1.63 -19.56 12.64
C GLU A 79 -2.07 -20.21 13.96
N MET A 80 -1.17 -20.93 14.64
CA MET A 80 -1.43 -21.49 15.97
C MET A 80 -1.70 -20.39 17.01
N LEU A 81 -0.88 -19.32 17.04
CA LEU A 81 -1.08 -18.21 17.97
C LEU A 81 -2.35 -17.39 17.68
N ALA A 82 -2.72 -17.25 16.41
CA ALA A 82 -3.93 -16.56 15.99
C ALA A 82 -5.19 -17.42 16.16
N GLY A 83 -5.06 -18.74 16.36
CA GLY A 83 -6.17 -19.68 16.36
C GLY A 83 -6.87 -19.80 15.00
N TYR A 84 -6.23 -19.33 13.93
CA TYR A 84 -6.83 -19.22 12.61
C TYR A 84 -5.78 -19.39 11.50
N SER A 85 -6.15 -20.15 10.46
CA SER A 85 -5.31 -20.38 9.28
C SER A 85 -5.84 -19.62 8.07
N LEU A 86 -5.16 -18.52 7.71
CA LEU A 86 -5.47 -17.78 6.49
C LEU A 86 -5.30 -18.67 5.25
N LEU A 87 -4.24 -19.48 5.22
CA LEU A 87 -3.96 -20.32 4.06
C LEU A 87 -5.03 -21.39 3.88
N ALA A 88 -5.46 -22.05 4.96
CA ALA A 88 -6.55 -23.02 4.88
C ALA A 88 -7.88 -22.36 4.49
N TYR A 89 -8.13 -21.13 4.95
CA TYR A 89 -9.33 -20.39 4.55
C TYR A 89 -9.35 -20.05 3.06
N ILE A 90 -8.24 -19.55 2.52
CA ILE A 90 -8.09 -19.31 1.08
C ILE A 90 -8.23 -20.63 0.30
N ASP A 91 -7.60 -21.71 0.77
CA ASP A 91 -7.68 -23.04 0.15
C ASP A 91 -9.11 -23.57 0.08
N ASP A 92 -9.85 -23.49 1.18
CA ASP A 92 -11.23 -23.97 1.25
C ASP A 92 -12.15 -23.15 0.34
N LEU A 93 -11.99 -21.83 0.27
CA LEU A 93 -12.76 -20.97 -0.64
C LEU A 93 -12.52 -21.31 -2.12
N LEU A 94 -11.30 -21.74 -2.47
CA LEU A 94 -10.92 -22.04 -3.84
C LEU A 94 -11.31 -23.46 -4.27
N ASN A 95 -11.11 -24.43 -3.38
CA ASN A 95 -11.14 -25.86 -3.71
C ASN A 95 -12.32 -26.61 -3.09
N LYS A 96 -12.98 -26.05 -2.07
CA LYS A 96 -14.11 -26.69 -1.37
C LYS A 96 -15.33 -25.78 -1.31
N PRO A 97 -15.89 -25.35 -2.46
CA PRO A 97 -17.00 -24.39 -2.52
C PRO A 97 -18.27 -24.90 -1.82
N GLN A 98 -18.41 -26.22 -1.62
CA GLN A 98 -19.53 -26.85 -0.91
C GLN A 98 -19.45 -26.78 0.63
N LEU A 99 -18.34 -26.33 1.25
CA LEU A 99 -18.26 -26.12 2.70
C LEU A 99 -19.00 -24.83 3.11
N ALA A 100 -20.33 -24.91 3.13
CA ALA A 100 -21.30 -23.82 3.32
C ALA A 100 -21.34 -23.18 4.73
N GLY A 101 -20.29 -23.32 5.55
CA GLY A 101 -20.25 -22.86 6.93
C GLY A 101 -19.20 -21.79 7.25
N ARG A 102 -18.41 -21.35 6.26
CA ARG A 102 -17.39 -20.32 6.49
C ARG A 102 -17.94 -18.90 6.28
N PRO A 103 -17.49 -17.92 7.08
CA PRO A 103 -17.86 -16.53 6.88
C PRO A 103 -17.38 -16.06 5.51
N GLU A 104 -18.21 -15.28 4.83
CA GLU A 104 -17.83 -14.65 3.56
C GLU A 104 -16.74 -13.58 3.82
N PRO A 105 -15.71 -13.48 2.97
CA PRO A 105 -14.71 -12.44 3.15
C PRO A 105 -15.30 -11.06 2.88
N ASP A 106 -15.01 -10.11 3.76
CA ASP A 106 -15.44 -8.72 3.57
C ASP A 106 -14.64 -8.02 2.44
N PRO A 107 -15.11 -6.85 1.95
CA PRO A 107 -14.39 -6.11 0.92
C PRO A 107 -12.97 -5.67 1.32
N GLY A 108 -12.72 -5.42 2.60
CA GLY A 108 -11.41 -5.06 3.16
C GLY A 108 -10.42 -6.22 3.07
N PHE A 109 -10.83 -7.44 3.40
CA PHE A 109 -10.03 -8.65 3.24
C PHE A 109 -9.48 -8.79 1.81
N PHE A 110 -10.35 -8.60 0.82
CA PHE A 110 -9.94 -8.68 -0.58
C PHE A 110 -8.94 -7.57 -0.93
N ALA A 111 -9.14 -6.35 -0.42
CA ALA A 111 -8.23 -5.25 -0.65
C ALA A 111 -6.86 -5.50 -0.01
N GLU A 112 -6.81 -5.96 1.24
CA GLU A 112 -5.56 -6.29 1.93
C GLU A 112 -4.80 -7.40 1.22
N LEU A 113 -5.50 -8.48 0.82
CA LEU A 113 -4.88 -9.56 0.06
C LEU A 113 -4.34 -9.09 -1.29
N GLU A 114 -5.10 -8.26 -2.01
CA GLU A 114 -4.67 -7.68 -3.28
C GLU A 114 -3.40 -6.83 -3.11
N HIS A 115 -3.35 -5.95 -2.11
CA HIS A 115 -2.19 -5.09 -1.86
C HIS A 115 -0.98 -5.90 -1.37
N LEU A 116 -1.18 -6.92 -0.54
CA LEU A 116 -0.12 -7.81 -0.10
C LEU A 116 0.50 -8.54 -1.31
N LEU A 117 -0.32 -9.04 -2.24
CA LEU A 117 0.15 -9.69 -3.45
C LEU A 117 0.83 -8.71 -4.41
N LYS A 118 0.33 -7.47 -4.56
CA LYS A 118 1.01 -6.42 -5.33
C LYS A 118 2.40 -6.14 -4.76
N GLY A 119 2.51 -6.05 -3.42
CA GLY A 119 3.78 -5.93 -2.72
C GLY A 119 4.72 -7.09 -3.03
N VAL A 120 4.27 -8.34 -2.85
CA VAL A 120 5.07 -9.54 -3.13
C VAL A 120 5.56 -9.60 -4.58
N MET A 121 4.77 -9.09 -5.52
CA MET A 121 5.11 -9.13 -6.95
C MET A 121 5.87 -7.89 -7.45
N GLY A 122 6.20 -6.92 -6.58
CA GLY A 122 6.85 -5.67 -6.98
C GLY A 122 6.01 -4.83 -7.94
N LYS A 123 4.68 -4.88 -7.77
CA LYS A 123 3.68 -4.16 -8.59
C LYS A 123 2.84 -3.24 -7.73
N THR A 124 3.45 -2.59 -6.75
CA THR A 124 2.73 -1.68 -5.85
C THR A 124 2.26 -0.41 -6.56
N GLY A 125 2.95 -0.02 -7.64
CA GLY A 125 2.68 1.23 -8.35
C GLY A 125 3.10 2.46 -7.55
N ILE A 126 4.02 2.31 -6.59
CA ILE A 126 4.54 3.44 -5.80
C ILE A 126 5.37 4.41 -6.64
N TYR A 127 5.93 3.92 -7.75
CA TYR A 127 6.54 4.73 -8.78
C TYR A 127 5.53 4.96 -9.89
N ASP A 128 5.07 6.20 -10.03
CA ASP A 128 4.31 6.60 -11.21
C ASP A 128 5.18 6.43 -12.46
N GLU A 129 4.69 5.69 -13.47
CA GLU A 129 5.37 5.56 -14.77
C GLU A 129 5.54 6.92 -15.48
N LYS A 130 4.75 7.92 -15.09
CA LYS A 130 4.82 9.28 -15.63
C LYS A 130 5.75 10.13 -14.78
N SER A 131 6.90 10.47 -15.36
CA SER A 131 7.74 11.56 -14.85
C SER A 131 6.89 12.82 -14.65
N PRO A 132 6.99 13.49 -13.49
CA PRO A 132 6.19 14.67 -13.21
C PRO A 132 6.39 15.76 -14.26
N ALA A 133 5.33 16.47 -14.62
CA ALA A 133 5.38 17.47 -15.70
C ALA A 133 6.43 18.56 -15.44
N PHE A 134 6.70 18.86 -14.18
CA PHE A 134 7.70 19.84 -13.76
C PHE A 134 9.15 19.41 -13.98
N ALA A 135 9.44 18.11 -14.15
CA ALA A 135 10.82 17.62 -14.31
C ALA A 135 11.49 18.14 -15.60
N LYS A 136 10.69 18.58 -16.57
CA LYS A 136 11.15 19.13 -17.87
C LYS A 136 11.45 20.64 -17.83
N TYR A 137 11.26 21.31 -16.70
CA TYR A 137 11.40 22.75 -16.57
C TYR A 137 12.29 23.12 -15.38
N GLU A 138 12.85 24.32 -15.41
CA GLU A 138 13.65 24.89 -14.31
C GLU A 138 13.08 26.24 -13.83
N GLY A 139 13.62 26.73 -12.71
CA GLY A 139 13.27 28.03 -12.13
C GLY A 139 11.79 28.19 -11.78
N ARG A 140 11.24 29.39 -12.00
CA ARG A 140 9.88 29.78 -11.58
C ARG A 140 8.79 28.91 -12.21
N LYS A 141 8.98 28.46 -13.44
CA LYS A 141 8.01 27.60 -14.15
C LYS A 141 7.97 26.19 -13.54
N ALA A 142 9.12 25.61 -13.24
CA ALA A 142 9.21 24.33 -12.52
C ALA A 142 8.55 24.40 -11.14
N ALA A 143 8.84 25.47 -10.39
CA ALA A 143 8.27 25.68 -9.05
C ALA A 143 6.73 25.73 -9.06
N ARG A 144 6.13 26.42 -10.04
CA ARG A 144 4.66 26.46 -10.20
C ARG A 144 4.08 25.09 -10.52
N LEU A 145 4.69 24.35 -11.44
CA LEU A 145 4.22 23.02 -11.82
C LEU A 145 4.38 21.99 -10.68
N ARG A 146 5.50 22.03 -9.93
CA ARG A 146 5.71 21.23 -8.70
C ARG A 146 4.63 21.50 -7.67
N SER A 147 4.35 22.78 -7.43
CA SER A 147 3.36 23.20 -6.45
C SER A 147 1.96 22.70 -6.80
N ALA A 148 1.59 22.70 -8.08
CA ALA A 148 0.29 22.20 -8.53
C ALA A 148 0.20 20.67 -8.43
N ASP A 149 1.25 19.93 -8.81
CA ASP A 149 1.26 18.47 -8.69
C ASP A 149 1.20 18.02 -7.21
N LEU A 150 1.95 18.66 -6.31
CA LEU A 150 1.89 18.40 -4.86
C LEU A 150 0.53 18.72 -4.24
N SER A 151 -0.14 19.76 -4.73
CA SER A 151 -1.47 20.13 -4.26
C SER A 151 -2.49 19.06 -4.63
N ARG A 152 -2.41 18.48 -5.84
CA ARG A 152 -3.22 17.34 -6.26
C ARG A 152 -3.00 16.11 -5.40
N MET A 153 -1.74 15.79 -5.07
CA MET A 153 -1.41 14.70 -4.16
C MET A 153 -1.98 14.93 -2.75
N ALA A 154 -1.93 16.17 -2.26
CA ALA A 154 -2.47 16.52 -0.95
C ALA A 154 -4.00 16.40 -0.87
N LEU A 155 -4.73 16.57 -1.99
CA LEU A 155 -6.19 16.31 -2.03
C LEU A 155 -6.53 14.84 -1.83
N THR A 156 -5.61 13.93 -2.22
CA THR A 156 -5.77 12.49 -2.01
C THR A 156 -5.24 12.00 -0.66
N ALA A 157 -4.42 12.80 0.02
CA ALA A 157 -3.89 12.49 1.35
C ALA A 157 -4.95 12.85 2.41
N ASN A 158 -5.58 11.83 2.99
CA ASN A 158 -6.56 12.03 4.06
C ASN A 158 -5.87 12.46 5.36
N SER A 159 -6.05 13.73 5.76
CA SER A 159 -6.29 14.19 7.14
C SER A 159 -6.37 15.73 7.19
N ILE A 160 -7.59 16.29 7.11
CA ILE A 160 -7.85 17.72 7.33
C ILE A 160 -8.55 17.87 8.68
N LEU A 161 -7.99 18.69 9.58
CA LEU A 161 -8.58 19.03 10.87
C LEU A 161 -9.83 19.92 10.71
N PRO A 162 -10.75 19.96 11.69
CA PRO A 162 -11.94 20.81 11.64
C PRO A 162 -11.67 22.31 11.43
N ASP A 163 -10.44 22.77 11.72
CA ASP A 163 -9.99 24.15 11.51
C ASP A 163 -9.23 24.38 10.19
N GLY A 164 -9.27 23.40 9.29
CA GLY A 164 -8.71 23.46 7.94
C GLY A 164 -7.21 23.17 7.84
N ARG A 165 -6.53 22.81 8.93
CA ARG A 165 -5.11 22.42 8.91
C ARG A 165 -4.93 20.99 8.40
N ARG A 166 -3.87 20.76 7.62
CA ARG A 166 -3.48 19.42 7.17
C ARG A 166 -2.59 18.74 8.20
N VAL A 167 -2.79 17.44 8.40
CA VAL A 167 -1.93 16.61 9.25
C VAL A 167 -1.18 15.63 8.36
N TYR A 168 0.14 15.62 8.53
CA TYR A 168 1.03 14.69 7.85
C TYR A 168 1.61 13.75 8.90
N GLU A 169 1.34 12.46 8.75
CA GLU A 169 1.97 11.42 9.56
C GLU A 169 3.20 10.90 8.82
N PHE A 170 4.38 11.17 9.38
CA PHE A 170 5.65 10.70 8.83
C PHE A 170 6.11 9.46 9.62
N HIS A 171 6.20 8.34 8.92
CA HIS A 171 6.77 7.12 9.48
C HIS A 171 8.31 7.15 9.34
N SER A 172 9.02 6.96 10.46
CA SER A 172 10.48 6.77 10.43
C SER A 172 10.84 5.51 9.64
N TRP A 173 11.96 5.56 8.91
CA TRP A 173 12.52 4.40 8.22
C TRP A 173 12.93 3.28 9.21
N GLU A 174 13.12 3.61 10.49
CA GLU A 174 13.42 2.68 11.59
C GLU A 174 12.20 1.90 12.12
N LYS A 175 10.99 2.15 11.60
CA LYS A 175 9.73 1.50 12.02
C LYS A 175 9.77 -0.03 12.00
N LYS A 176 10.78 -0.63 11.35
CA LYS A 176 10.99 -2.09 11.26
C LYS A 176 12.11 -2.62 12.17
N LEU A 177 12.82 -1.75 12.88
CA LEU A 177 13.96 -2.06 13.75
C LEU A 177 13.65 -1.80 15.23
N SER A 178 12.78 -0.84 15.54
CA SER A 178 12.30 -0.55 16.89
C SER A 178 10.90 0.07 16.87
N LEU A 179 10.20 0.03 18.01
CA LEU A 179 9.01 0.85 18.20
C LEU A 179 9.46 2.31 18.27
N ALA A 180 9.31 3.03 17.16
CA ALA A 180 9.62 4.44 17.04
C ALA A 180 8.33 5.22 16.86
N ASP A 181 8.20 6.32 17.62
CA ASP A 181 7.05 7.21 17.50
C ASP A 181 7.00 7.83 16.09
N THR A 182 5.78 7.90 15.55
CA THR A 182 5.54 8.59 14.28
C THR A 182 5.63 10.09 14.48
N TYR A 183 6.32 10.77 13.55
CA TYR A 183 6.36 12.23 13.60
C TYR A 183 5.09 12.78 12.94
N VAL A 184 4.20 13.35 13.75
CA VAL A 184 2.97 13.99 13.28
C VAL A 184 3.25 15.48 13.11
N TYR A 185 3.29 15.94 11.86
CA TYR A 185 3.39 17.36 11.53
C TYR A 185 2.00 17.94 11.28
N THR A 186 1.67 19.02 11.99
CA THR A 186 0.43 19.79 11.75
C THR A 186 0.79 21.08 11.06
N ASP A 187 0.23 21.31 9.88
CA ASP A 187 0.53 22.48 9.07
C ASP A 187 0.01 23.78 9.71
N VAL A 188 0.60 24.91 9.32
CA VAL A 188 0.16 26.24 9.76
C VAL A 188 -1.11 26.61 8.99
N SER A 189 -2.15 27.01 9.72
CA SER A 189 -3.41 27.42 9.09
C SER A 189 -3.18 28.60 8.13
N ILE A 190 -3.49 28.39 6.85
CA ILE A 190 -3.47 29.42 5.80
C ILE A 190 -4.29 30.65 6.22
N TYR A 191 -5.40 30.41 6.93
CA TYR A 191 -6.23 31.47 7.50
C TYR A 191 -5.47 32.36 8.50
N ASN A 192 -4.73 31.75 9.42
CA ASN A 192 -3.92 32.49 10.40
C ASN A 192 -2.77 33.25 9.73
N TYR A 193 -2.19 32.68 8.68
CA TYR A 193 -1.17 33.35 7.87
C TYR A 193 -1.71 34.60 7.19
N LEU A 194 -2.89 34.53 6.54
CA LEU A 194 -3.52 35.69 5.91
C LEU A 194 -3.93 36.77 6.92
N LYS A 195 -4.35 36.39 8.12
CA LYS A 195 -4.59 37.36 9.22
C LYS A 195 -3.33 38.12 9.60
N ARG A 196 -2.17 37.44 9.66
CA ARG A 196 -0.88 38.08 9.94
C ARG A 196 -0.47 39.05 8.84
N LEU A 197 -0.66 38.67 7.56
CA LEU A 197 -0.38 39.57 6.44
C LEU A 197 -1.24 40.83 6.51
N LYS A 198 -2.55 40.68 6.79
CA LYS A 198 -3.45 41.82 7.02
C LYS A 198 -2.95 42.73 8.15
N ALA A 199 -2.50 42.15 9.26
CA ALA A 199 -1.98 42.90 10.40
C ALA A 199 -0.66 43.63 10.08
N ALA A 200 0.12 43.12 9.12
CA ALA A 200 1.32 43.76 8.61
C ALA A 200 1.05 44.84 7.54
N GLY A 201 -0.22 45.12 7.24
CA GLY A 201 -0.63 46.14 6.27
C GLY A 201 -0.76 45.64 4.82
N GLU A 202 -0.51 44.35 4.58
CA GLU A 202 -0.70 43.73 3.26
C GLU A 202 -2.18 43.49 2.98
N ASN A 203 -2.59 43.53 1.72
CA ASN A 203 -3.95 43.22 1.30
C ASN A 203 -4.13 41.71 1.06
N PRO A 204 -4.91 40.97 1.88
CA PRO A 204 -5.06 39.53 1.72
C PRO A 204 -5.67 39.10 0.38
N ALA A 205 -6.40 40.00 -0.31
CA ALA A 205 -6.99 39.72 -1.61
C ALA A 205 -5.92 39.45 -2.70
N ASP A 206 -4.73 40.03 -2.54
CA ASP A 206 -3.61 39.85 -3.46
C ASP A 206 -3.02 38.43 -3.36
N TYR A 207 -3.25 37.77 -2.22
CA TYR A 207 -2.83 36.42 -1.93
C TYR A 207 -3.97 35.40 -2.08
N LYS A 208 -5.12 35.78 -2.67
CA LYS A 208 -6.28 34.86 -2.82
C LYS A 208 -5.95 33.55 -3.54
N THR A 209 -4.87 33.52 -4.33
CA THR A 209 -4.34 32.32 -4.99
C THR A 209 -3.80 31.28 -4.01
N ILE A 210 -3.53 31.64 -2.75
CA ILE A 210 -3.11 30.72 -1.69
C ILE A 210 -4.21 29.70 -1.33
N TRP A 211 -5.48 30.04 -1.56
CA TRP A 211 -6.60 29.11 -1.37
C TRP A 211 -6.78 28.16 -2.56
N TYR A 212 -6.15 28.51 -3.68
CA TYR A 212 -6.19 27.78 -4.93
C TYR A 212 -4.87 27.03 -5.14
N TYR A 213 -4.31 26.45 -4.06
CA TYR A 213 -3.43 25.29 -4.15
C TYR A 213 -4.27 24.10 -4.63
N TYR A 214 -4.45 24.02 -5.95
CA TYR A 214 -5.01 22.85 -6.63
C TYR A 214 -3.89 21.93 -7.09
#